data_AF-A0A3R7M0U0-F1
#
_entry.id   AF-A0A3R7M0U0-F1
#
_cell.length_a   1.000
_cell.length_b   1.000
_cell.length_c   1.000
_cell.angle_alpha   90.00
_cell.angle_beta   90.00
_cell.angle_gamma   90.00
#
_symmetry.space_group_name_H-M   'P 1'
#
loop_
_entity.id
_entity.type
_entity.pdbx_description
1 polymer ?
#
loop_
_entity_poly.entity_id
_entity_poly.type
_entity_poly.pdbx_seq_one_letter_code
_entity_poly.pdbx_strand_id
1 'polypeptide(L)'
;MNKEENNTLERSNDRETKVLEKEVMKKKSLSLEVFPMVLYRLGREPDPATRLTILYTLPSLAVNKLCVALVLKTLLALWGSGSLRPLVLRLVHDLWTVEPRTYSYLSQLINDRSINSPEVQIARAFVVTSICKSKPSQHGEELLPLLSKVLNECRGNEGTAQALIALDGWIKLMKGCPEAHIPYVQNFIKSLVAREVAGLPKGIYMTAVQEAKRRGVKGSGGQPEPPSYSFLKDTSTLRTLHIERLTSPSLWWEVTNERLYRAAVLRCHVAEKDPEEMALPWLNDLVDSAASLPGDRSHLLSVMSNTLVTRCLVNESTSWFLQLLGRLRDHLKRKTDDNLVAMHEQQQRITFYLDLLVMGLIVWSGLWATNHMQVLAETPALRDRLLLPSLVTLSGQPAWVQTLSQFLNWMVSCHTLLQNYNASRYHLGSPTLLLATLNPSISQVMWNKVIAMLV
;
A
#
# COMPACT_ATOMS: atom_id res chain seq x y z
N MET A 1 -37.28 -14.40 -3.37
CA MET A 1 -37.67 -14.94 -4.69
C MET A 1 -36.92 -14.29 -5.85
N ASN A 2 -36.95 -12.96 -6.07
CA ASN A 2 -36.33 -12.33 -7.26
C ASN A 2 -34.79 -12.45 -7.43
N LYS A 3 -34.02 -12.73 -6.37
CA LYS A 3 -32.54 -12.75 -6.45
C LYS A 3 -31.96 -14.10 -6.90
N GLU A 4 -32.68 -15.20 -6.63
CA GLU A 4 -32.30 -16.55 -7.06
C GLU A 4 -32.71 -16.80 -8.52
N GLU A 5 -33.90 -16.34 -8.93
CA GLU A 5 -34.36 -16.43 -10.32
C GLU A 5 -33.48 -15.63 -11.29
N ASN A 6 -33.08 -14.41 -10.93
CA ASN A 6 -32.13 -13.61 -11.72
C ASN A 6 -30.76 -14.30 -11.85
N ASN A 7 -30.24 -14.91 -10.78
CA ASN A 7 -28.99 -15.65 -10.81
C ASN A 7 -29.07 -16.90 -11.71
N THR A 8 -30.22 -17.56 -11.79
CA THR A 8 -30.42 -18.72 -12.69
C THR A 8 -30.55 -18.31 -14.16
N LEU A 9 -31.23 -17.20 -14.45
CA LEU A 9 -31.36 -16.64 -15.80
C LEU A 9 -30.02 -16.10 -16.34
N GLU A 10 -29.24 -15.40 -15.53
CA GLU A 10 -27.88 -14.95 -15.90
C GLU A 10 -26.95 -16.13 -16.23
N ARG A 11 -27.03 -17.21 -15.44
CA ARG A 11 -26.25 -18.45 -15.69
C ARG A 11 -26.70 -19.19 -16.94
N SER A 12 -27.97 -19.10 -17.32
CA SER A 12 -28.51 -19.71 -18.56
C SER A 12 -28.03 -18.95 -19.79
N ASN A 13 -28.13 -17.62 -19.77
CA ASN A 13 -27.72 -16.76 -20.89
C ASN A 13 -26.21 -16.82 -21.13
N ASP A 14 -25.39 -16.86 -20.07
CA ASP A 14 -23.92 -17.03 -20.18
C ASP A 14 -23.52 -18.41 -20.73
N ARG A 15 -24.35 -19.44 -20.55
CA ARG A 15 -24.14 -20.76 -21.18
C ARG A 15 -24.47 -20.74 -22.66
N GLU A 16 -25.57 -20.11 -23.06
CA GLU A 16 -26.00 -20.03 -24.46
C GLU A 16 -25.02 -19.25 -25.32
N THR A 17 -24.48 -18.13 -24.82
CA THR A 17 -23.47 -17.35 -25.54
C THR A 17 -22.14 -18.10 -25.69
N LYS A 18 -21.69 -18.82 -24.66
CA LYS A 18 -20.49 -19.68 -24.77
C LYS A 18 -20.66 -20.83 -25.75
N VAL A 19 -21.87 -21.39 -25.86
CA VAL A 19 -22.18 -22.40 -26.88
C VAL A 19 -22.09 -21.78 -28.27
N LEU A 20 -22.67 -20.59 -28.47
CA LEU A 20 -22.60 -19.88 -29.74
C LEU A 20 -21.14 -19.55 -30.12
N GLU A 21 -20.34 -19.02 -29.19
CA GLU A 21 -18.92 -18.75 -29.40
C GLU A 21 -18.16 -20.02 -29.84
N LYS A 22 -18.41 -21.15 -29.17
CA LYS A 22 -17.78 -22.43 -29.48
C LYS A 22 -18.14 -22.93 -30.88
N GLU A 23 -19.40 -22.79 -31.29
CA GLU A 23 -19.86 -23.22 -32.61
C GLU A 23 -19.39 -22.28 -33.74
N VAL A 24 -19.34 -20.96 -33.48
CA VAL A 24 -18.76 -19.97 -34.40
C VAL A 24 -17.27 -20.24 -34.62
N MET A 25 -16.53 -20.61 -33.57
CA MET A 25 -15.12 -20.98 -33.67
C MET A 25 -14.90 -22.25 -34.51
N LYS A 26 -15.83 -23.21 -34.47
CA LYS A 26 -15.78 -24.43 -35.30
C LYS A 26 -16.14 -24.15 -36.77
N LYS A 27 -17.14 -23.31 -37.03
CA LYS A 27 -17.63 -23.01 -38.38
C LYS A 27 -17.70 -21.51 -38.64
N LYS A 28 -16.61 -20.95 -39.16
CA LYS A 28 -16.46 -19.50 -39.41
C LYS A 28 -17.53 -18.91 -40.34
N SER A 29 -18.12 -19.70 -41.24
CA SER A 29 -19.18 -19.20 -42.13
C SER A 29 -20.46 -18.82 -41.35
N LEU A 30 -20.72 -19.48 -40.21
CA LEU A 30 -21.88 -19.25 -39.37
C LEU A 30 -21.92 -17.83 -38.79
N SER A 31 -20.76 -17.19 -38.61
CA SER A 31 -20.68 -15.81 -38.11
C SER A 31 -21.49 -14.84 -38.96
N LEU A 32 -21.46 -14.99 -40.29
CA LEU A 32 -22.18 -14.09 -41.22
C LEU A 32 -23.68 -14.30 -41.17
N GLU A 33 -24.13 -15.55 -41.00
CA GLU A 33 -25.54 -15.91 -40.93
C GLU A 33 -26.17 -15.44 -39.61
N VAL A 34 -25.42 -15.53 -38.51
CA VAL A 34 -25.92 -15.20 -37.17
C VAL A 34 -25.75 -13.72 -36.83
N PHE A 35 -24.81 -12.99 -37.45
CA PHE A 35 -24.57 -11.57 -37.16
C PHE A 35 -25.82 -10.68 -37.26
N PRO A 36 -26.66 -10.76 -38.32
CA PRO A 36 -27.91 -10.00 -38.39
C PRO A 36 -28.90 -10.37 -37.27
N MET A 37 -28.96 -11.65 -36.88
CA MET A 37 -29.84 -12.11 -35.80
C MET A 37 -29.40 -11.57 -34.44
N VAL A 38 -28.08 -11.54 -34.21
CA VAL A 38 -27.46 -10.96 -33.01
C VAL A 38 -27.76 -9.47 -32.92
N LEU A 39 -27.61 -8.72 -34.01
CA LEU A 39 -27.95 -7.28 -34.03
C LEU A 39 -29.45 -7.04 -33.86
N TYR A 40 -30.29 -7.86 -34.49
CA TYR A 40 -31.74 -7.77 -34.34
C TYR A 40 -32.17 -7.99 -32.89
N ARG A 41 -31.63 -9.01 -32.23
CA ARG A 41 -31.89 -9.27 -30.81
C ARG A 41 -31.35 -8.14 -29.94
N LEU A 42 -30.12 -7.68 -30.18
CA LEU A 42 -29.52 -6.57 -29.45
C LEU A 42 -30.40 -5.31 -29.43
N GLY A 43 -31.03 -4.97 -30.56
CA GLY A 43 -31.89 -3.81 -30.69
C GLY A 43 -33.27 -3.94 -30.02
N ARG A 44 -33.71 -5.16 -29.70
CA ARG A 44 -35.06 -5.44 -29.16
C ARG A 44 -35.06 -6.03 -27.75
N GLU A 45 -33.93 -6.49 -27.25
CA GLU A 45 -33.80 -7.13 -25.95
C GLU A 45 -34.08 -6.14 -24.81
N PRO A 46 -35.18 -6.28 -24.03
CA PRO A 46 -35.53 -5.33 -22.99
C PRO A 46 -34.63 -5.46 -21.75
N ASP A 47 -34.10 -6.66 -21.50
CA ASP A 47 -33.26 -6.94 -20.33
C ASP A 47 -31.82 -6.42 -20.52
N PRO A 48 -31.32 -5.51 -19.67
CA PRO A 48 -29.97 -4.97 -19.77
C PRO A 48 -28.87 -6.02 -19.62
N ALA A 49 -29.07 -7.05 -18.78
CA ALA A 49 -28.06 -8.10 -18.56
C ALA A 49 -27.90 -8.98 -19.80
N THR A 50 -29.01 -9.39 -20.42
CA THR A 50 -29.01 -10.13 -21.69
C THR A 50 -28.44 -9.28 -22.81
N ARG A 51 -28.82 -8.00 -22.89
CA ARG A 51 -28.26 -7.05 -23.87
C ARG A 51 -26.74 -6.92 -23.73
N LEU A 52 -26.23 -6.83 -22.51
CA LEU A 52 -24.80 -6.78 -22.22
C LEU A 52 -24.10 -8.09 -22.63
N THR A 53 -24.72 -9.24 -22.35
CA THR A 53 -24.19 -10.55 -22.74
C THR A 53 -24.08 -10.65 -24.26
N ILE A 54 -25.11 -10.19 -25.00
CA ILE A 54 -25.08 -10.13 -26.47
C ILE A 54 -23.93 -9.23 -26.96
N LEU A 55 -23.71 -8.07 -26.35
CA LEU A 55 -22.59 -7.19 -26.71
C LEU A 55 -21.22 -7.87 -26.54
N TYR A 56 -21.03 -8.65 -25.48
CA TYR A 56 -19.79 -9.40 -25.24
C TYR A 56 -19.53 -10.50 -26.29
N THR A 57 -20.57 -10.98 -26.99
CA THR A 57 -20.37 -11.97 -28.07
C THR A 57 -19.86 -11.36 -29.38
N LEU A 58 -20.04 -10.05 -29.61
CA LEU A 58 -19.73 -9.42 -30.90
C LEU A 58 -18.27 -9.60 -31.36
N PRO A 59 -17.24 -9.46 -30.49
CA PRO A 59 -15.86 -9.73 -30.86
C PRO A 59 -15.61 -11.15 -31.42
N SER A 60 -16.30 -12.16 -30.87
CA SER A 60 -16.13 -13.56 -31.31
C SER A 60 -16.63 -13.80 -32.74
N LEU A 61 -17.56 -12.98 -33.25
CA LEU A 61 -18.07 -13.09 -34.62
C LEU A 61 -17.03 -12.63 -35.65
N ALA A 62 -16.04 -11.84 -35.25
CA ALA A 62 -14.97 -11.36 -36.11
C ALA A 62 -13.94 -12.43 -36.49
N VAL A 63 -14.11 -13.68 -36.03
CA VAL A 63 -13.39 -14.85 -36.54
C VAL A 63 -13.58 -15.00 -38.05
N ASN A 64 -14.72 -14.53 -38.57
CA ASN A 64 -14.94 -14.34 -39.99
C ASN A 64 -14.47 -12.94 -40.43
N LYS A 65 -13.52 -12.90 -41.38
CA LYS A 65 -12.93 -11.65 -41.90
C LYS A 65 -13.96 -10.66 -42.46
N LEU A 66 -15.08 -11.15 -42.99
CA LEU A 66 -16.15 -10.31 -43.53
C LEU A 66 -16.98 -9.64 -42.42
N CYS A 67 -17.03 -10.22 -41.22
CA CYS A 67 -17.70 -9.64 -40.05
C CYS A 67 -16.88 -8.56 -39.34
N VAL A 68 -15.55 -8.51 -39.56
CA VAL A 68 -14.64 -7.58 -38.84
C VAL A 68 -15.10 -6.13 -39.00
N ALA A 69 -15.34 -5.67 -40.23
CA ALA A 69 -15.78 -4.30 -40.49
C ALA A 69 -17.17 -4.01 -39.91
N LEU A 70 -18.05 -5.01 -39.91
CA LEU A 70 -19.41 -4.88 -39.38
C LEU A 70 -19.40 -4.77 -37.86
N VAL A 71 -18.67 -5.66 -37.17
CA VAL A 71 -18.47 -5.64 -35.72
C VAL A 71 -17.85 -4.32 -35.29
N LEU A 72 -16.76 -3.91 -35.97
CA LEU A 72 -16.08 -2.66 -35.66
C LEU A 72 -17.00 -1.45 -35.83
N LYS A 73 -17.79 -1.39 -36.92
CA LYS A 73 -18.76 -0.31 -37.14
C LYS A 73 -19.83 -0.27 -36.04
N THR A 74 -20.33 -1.42 -35.59
CA THR A 74 -21.28 -1.51 -34.49
C THR A 74 -20.67 -1.00 -33.17
N LEU A 75 -19.45 -1.42 -32.84
CA LEU A 75 -18.77 -0.98 -31.62
C LEU A 75 -18.45 0.53 -31.64
N LEU A 76 -17.96 1.05 -32.77
CA LEU A 76 -17.65 2.47 -32.90
C LEU A 76 -18.92 3.36 -32.88
N ALA A 77 -20.07 2.86 -33.36
CA ALA A 77 -21.33 3.57 -33.20
C ALA A 77 -21.72 3.74 -31.72
N LEU A 78 -21.45 2.72 -30.89
CA LEU A 78 -21.69 2.76 -29.44
C LEU A 78 -20.70 3.67 -28.70
N TRP A 79 -19.52 3.96 -29.26
CA TRP A 79 -18.54 4.90 -28.68
C TRP A 79 -19.10 6.32 -28.52
N GLY A 80 -20.03 6.71 -29.39
CA GLY A 80 -20.72 8.00 -29.32
C GLY A 80 -21.49 8.18 -28.00
N SER A 81 -21.93 7.08 -27.38
CA SER A 81 -22.61 7.10 -26.09
C SER A 81 -21.61 7.15 -24.94
N GLY A 82 -21.57 8.29 -24.22
CA GLY A 82 -20.60 8.55 -23.15
C GLY A 82 -20.48 7.46 -22.08
N SER A 83 -21.61 6.90 -21.65
CA SER A 83 -21.68 5.86 -20.61
C SER A 83 -21.19 4.48 -21.08
N LEU A 84 -21.18 4.21 -22.39
CA LEU A 84 -20.77 2.91 -22.94
C LEU A 84 -19.31 2.88 -23.36
N ARG A 85 -18.61 4.02 -23.35
CA ARG A 85 -17.20 4.11 -23.75
C ARG A 85 -16.27 3.13 -23.03
N PRO A 86 -16.35 2.93 -21.70
CA PRO A 86 -15.52 1.93 -21.02
C PRO A 86 -15.74 0.51 -21.55
N LEU A 87 -17.01 0.16 -21.82
CA LEU A 87 -17.39 -1.14 -22.38
C LEU A 87 -16.89 -1.28 -23.82
N VAL A 88 -17.10 -0.27 -24.66
CA VAL A 88 -16.64 -0.29 -26.06
C VAL A 88 -15.11 -0.42 -26.13
N LEU A 89 -14.37 0.29 -25.28
CA LEU A 89 -12.91 0.18 -25.23
C LEU A 89 -12.47 -1.26 -24.95
N ARG A 90 -13.14 -1.93 -24.02
CA ARG A 90 -12.92 -3.35 -23.71
C ARG A 90 -13.31 -4.26 -24.86
N LEU A 91 -14.46 -4.06 -25.50
CA LEU A 91 -14.90 -4.89 -26.62
C LEU A 91 -14.01 -4.74 -27.86
N VAL A 92 -13.47 -3.54 -28.12
CA VAL A 92 -12.50 -3.33 -29.21
C VAL A 92 -11.15 -3.97 -28.86
N HIS A 93 -10.75 -3.99 -27.59
CA HIS A 93 -9.63 -4.81 -27.14
C HIS A 93 -9.88 -6.30 -27.41
N ASP A 94 -11.04 -6.82 -27.03
CA ASP A 94 -11.38 -8.24 -27.24
C ASP A 94 -11.42 -8.57 -28.74
N LEU A 95 -11.92 -7.66 -29.58
CA LEU A 95 -11.88 -7.76 -31.05
C LEU A 95 -10.44 -7.85 -31.57
N TRP A 96 -9.52 -7.04 -31.01
CA TRP A 96 -8.11 -7.09 -31.38
C TRP A 96 -7.45 -8.42 -31.02
N THR A 97 -7.87 -9.08 -29.94
CA THR A 97 -7.36 -10.42 -29.61
C THR A 97 -7.75 -11.47 -30.65
N VAL A 98 -8.91 -11.30 -31.29
CA VAL A 98 -9.40 -12.19 -32.36
C VAL A 98 -8.79 -11.81 -33.72
N GLU A 99 -8.74 -10.52 -34.04
CA GLU A 99 -8.26 -9.99 -35.32
C GLU A 99 -7.24 -8.84 -35.11
N PRO A 100 -5.93 -9.14 -35.15
CA PRO A 100 -4.86 -8.19 -34.81
C PRO A 100 -4.83 -6.91 -35.64
N ARG A 101 -5.38 -6.92 -36.86
CA ARG A 101 -5.42 -5.76 -37.77
C ARG A 101 -6.25 -4.59 -37.23
N THR A 102 -7.07 -4.82 -36.21
CA THR A 102 -7.91 -3.78 -35.59
C THR A 102 -7.17 -2.92 -34.56
N TYR A 103 -5.87 -3.16 -34.32
CA TYR A 103 -5.06 -2.40 -33.34
C TYR A 103 -5.06 -0.89 -33.62
N SER A 104 -5.04 -0.45 -34.88
CA SER A 104 -5.03 0.99 -35.21
C SER A 104 -6.24 1.73 -34.64
N TYR A 105 -7.42 1.11 -34.66
CA TYR A 105 -8.64 1.65 -34.05
C TYR A 105 -8.58 1.64 -32.53
N LEU A 106 -8.04 0.57 -31.94
CA LEU A 106 -7.84 0.48 -30.50
C LEU A 106 -6.88 1.57 -29.99
N SER A 107 -5.74 1.78 -30.67
CA SER A 107 -4.76 2.83 -30.32
C SER A 107 -5.39 4.22 -30.43
N GLN A 108 -6.23 4.48 -31.43
CA GLN A 108 -6.97 5.75 -31.53
C GLN A 108 -7.88 5.99 -30.32
N LEU A 109 -8.65 4.99 -29.89
CA LEU A 109 -9.57 5.12 -28.74
C LEU A 109 -8.83 5.27 -27.40
N ILE A 110 -7.69 4.58 -27.25
CA ILE A 110 -6.81 4.72 -26.08
C ILE A 110 -6.26 6.14 -25.97
N ASN A 111 -5.85 6.72 -27.11
CA ASN A 111 -5.21 8.02 -27.18
C ASN A 111 -6.20 9.21 -27.26
N ASP A 112 -7.52 8.96 -27.29
CA ASP A 112 -8.53 10.01 -27.35
C ASP A 112 -8.57 10.84 -26.06
N ARG A 113 -7.95 12.03 -26.09
CA ARG A 113 -7.82 12.91 -24.92
C ARG A 113 -9.09 13.68 -24.57
N SER A 114 -10.09 13.69 -25.45
CA SER A 114 -11.33 14.45 -25.23
C SER A 114 -12.24 13.83 -24.16
N ILE A 115 -11.93 12.60 -23.74
CA ILE A 115 -12.75 11.81 -22.83
C ILE A 115 -11.93 11.50 -21.58
N ASN A 116 -12.41 11.96 -20.41
CA ASN A 116 -11.68 11.83 -19.16
C ASN A 116 -12.60 11.52 -17.95
N SER A 117 -13.45 10.50 -18.09
CA SER A 117 -14.21 9.97 -16.94
C SER A 117 -13.38 8.92 -16.18
N PRO A 118 -13.58 8.75 -14.85
CA PRO A 118 -12.83 7.78 -14.06
C PRO A 118 -13.02 6.34 -14.57
N GLU A 119 -14.22 5.97 -15.02
CA GLU A 119 -14.52 4.65 -15.59
C GLU A 119 -13.75 4.41 -16.90
N VAL A 120 -13.64 5.44 -17.75
CA VAL A 120 -12.86 5.36 -18.98
C VAL A 120 -11.37 5.26 -18.67
N GLN A 121 -10.87 5.95 -17.65
CA GLN A 121 -9.47 5.82 -17.21
C GLN A 121 -9.16 4.41 -16.69
N ILE A 122 -10.06 3.80 -15.91
CA ILE A 122 -9.92 2.41 -15.45
C ILE A 122 -9.90 1.46 -16.66
N ALA A 123 -10.85 1.61 -17.58
CA ALA A 123 -10.89 0.78 -18.79
C ALA A 123 -9.63 0.96 -19.66
N ARG A 124 -9.11 2.18 -19.79
CA ARG A 124 -7.83 2.46 -20.48
C ARG A 124 -6.67 1.77 -19.79
N ALA A 125 -6.53 1.92 -18.47
CA ALA A 125 -5.48 1.26 -17.70
C ALA A 125 -5.53 -0.26 -17.89
N PHE A 126 -6.74 -0.85 -17.86
CA PHE A 126 -6.96 -2.28 -18.08
C PHE A 126 -6.56 -2.72 -19.50
N VAL A 127 -7.00 -2.02 -20.53
CA VAL A 127 -6.72 -2.37 -21.93
C VAL A 127 -5.23 -2.21 -22.24
N VAL A 128 -4.63 -1.09 -21.86
CA VAL A 128 -3.19 -0.84 -22.03
C VAL A 128 -2.37 -1.93 -21.35
N THR A 129 -2.73 -2.26 -20.11
CA THR A 129 -2.10 -3.37 -19.37
C THR A 129 -2.27 -4.69 -20.11
N SER A 130 -3.47 -5.02 -20.58
CA SER A 130 -3.75 -6.29 -21.26
C SER A 130 -3.01 -6.44 -22.59
N ILE A 131 -2.84 -5.35 -23.35
CA ILE A 131 -2.00 -5.32 -24.56
C ILE A 131 -0.54 -5.61 -24.20
N CYS A 132 -0.02 -4.92 -23.20
CA CYS A 132 1.35 -5.10 -22.69
C CYS A 132 1.60 -6.53 -22.20
N LYS A 133 0.59 -7.21 -21.63
CA LYS A 133 0.70 -8.62 -21.22
C LYS A 133 0.68 -9.59 -22.40
N SER A 134 -0.15 -9.32 -23.41
CA SER A 134 -0.41 -10.26 -24.51
C SER A 134 0.66 -10.21 -25.59
N LYS A 135 1.11 -9.00 -25.97
CA LYS A 135 2.13 -8.80 -27.02
C LYS A 135 3.16 -7.74 -26.61
N PRO A 136 3.96 -8.01 -25.56
CA PRO A 136 4.90 -7.03 -25.01
C PRO A 136 5.87 -6.48 -26.05
N SER A 137 6.42 -7.33 -26.93
CA SER A 137 7.43 -6.93 -27.94
C SER A 137 6.89 -6.12 -29.12
N GLN A 138 5.58 -6.13 -29.37
CA GLN A 138 4.99 -5.43 -30.53
C GLN A 138 4.47 -4.04 -30.19
N HIS A 139 3.81 -3.90 -29.04
CA HIS A 139 3.10 -2.68 -28.67
C HIS A 139 3.49 -2.14 -27.29
N GLY A 140 4.29 -2.89 -26.52
CA GLY A 140 4.64 -2.52 -25.15
C GLY A 140 5.35 -1.17 -25.08
N GLU A 141 6.34 -0.93 -25.95
CA GLU A 141 7.13 0.32 -25.98
C GLU A 141 6.25 1.57 -26.17
N GLU A 142 5.34 1.56 -27.14
CA GLU A 142 4.41 2.66 -27.44
C GLU A 142 3.50 2.99 -26.24
N LEU A 143 3.16 1.98 -25.46
CA LEU A 143 2.19 2.05 -24.37
C LEU A 143 2.83 2.37 -23.00
N LEU A 144 4.16 2.30 -22.88
CA LEU A 144 4.89 2.64 -21.65
C LEU A 144 4.65 4.07 -21.15
N PRO A 145 4.64 5.12 -22.00
CA PRO A 145 4.33 6.47 -21.56
C PRO A 145 2.93 6.59 -20.95
N LEU A 146 1.95 5.82 -21.46
CA LEU A 146 0.58 5.83 -20.93
C LEU A 146 0.51 5.18 -19.55
N LEU A 147 1.17 4.03 -19.35
CA LEU A 147 1.26 3.41 -18.02
C LEU A 147 1.99 4.32 -17.02
N SER A 148 3.10 4.93 -17.43
CA SER A 148 3.83 5.90 -16.61
C SER A 148 2.97 7.11 -16.26
N LYS A 149 2.22 7.64 -17.24
CA LYS A 149 1.30 8.77 -17.02
C LYS A 149 0.22 8.42 -16.00
N VAL A 150 -0.44 7.26 -16.13
CA VAL A 150 -1.44 6.79 -15.16
C VAL A 150 -0.85 6.76 -13.76
N LEU A 151 0.34 6.18 -13.57
CA LEU A 151 1.00 6.11 -12.26
C LEU A 151 1.46 7.47 -11.71
N ASN A 152 1.70 8.45 -12.58
CA ASN A 152 2.07 9.80 -12.18
C ASN A 152 0.87 10.69 -11.85
N GLU A 153 -0.29 10.42 -12.45
CA GLU A 153 -1.50 11.22 -12.30
C GLU A 153 -2.46 10.66 -11.24
N CYS A 154 -2.38 9.36 -10.90
CA CYS A 154 -3.19 8.76 -9.85
C CYS A 154 -2.84 9.37 -8.48
N ARG A 155 -3.81 10.07 -7.87
CA ARG A 155 -3.73 10.61 -6.51
C ARG A 155 -4.96 10.21 -5.70
N GLY A 156 -4.77 9.92 -4.42
CA GLY A 156 -5.86 9.59 -3.50
C GLY A 156 -6.53 8.24 -3.77
N ASN A 157 -7.61 7.97 -3.03
CA ASN A 157 -8.29 6.67 -3.05
C ASN A 157 -8.95 6.34 -4.40
N GLU A 158 -9.44 7.35 -5.14
CA GLU A 158 -10.12 7.20 -6.44
C GLU A 158 -9.19 6.73 -7.57
N GLY A 159 -7.88 6.97 -7.44
CA GLY A 159 -6.85 6.54 -8.40
C GLY A 159 -6.28 5.14 -8.13
N THR A 160 -6.68 4.50 -7.02
CA THR A 160 -6.05 3.25 -6.55
C THR A 160 -6.22 2.12 -7.56
N ALA A 161 -7.40 1.98 -8.16
CA ALA A 161 -7.68 0.91 -9.12
C ALA A 161 -6.83 1.06 -10.40
N GLN A 162 -6.76 2.28 -10.95
CA GLN A 162 -5.95 2.61 -12.11
C GLN A 162 -4.47 2.37 -11.84
N ALA A 163 -3.99 2.78 -10.67
CA ALA A 163 -2.60 2.59 -10.25
C ALA A 163 -2.25 1.11 -10.10
N LEU A 164 -3.09 0.31 -9.44
CA LEU A 164 -2.87 -1.13 -9.27
C LEU A 164 -2.81 -1.85 -10.63
N ILE A 165 -3.76 -1.54 -11.53
CA ILE A 165 -3.81 -2.14 -12.87
C ILE A 165 -2.56 -1.73 -13.66
N ALA A 166 -2.19 -0.46 -13.66
CA ALA A 166 -1.01 0.01 -14.36
C ALA A 166 0.30 -0.59 -13.80
N LEU A 167 0.41 -0.75 -12.48
CA LEU A 167 1.54 -1.44 -11.84
C LEU A 167 1.62 -2.91 -12.25
N ASP A 168 0.49 -3.61 -12.33
CA ASP A 168 0.46 -5.01 -12.79
C ASP A 168 0.91 -5.14 -14.26
N GLY A 169 0.52 -4.18 -15.12
CA GLY A 169 1.05 -4.06 -16.48
C GLY A 169 2.56 -3.86 -16.51
N TRP A 170 3.08 -2.95 -15.69
CA TRP A 170 4.52 -2.74 -15.51
C TRP A 170 5.25 -3.99 -15.03
N ILE A 171 4.74 -4.66 -13.99
CA ILE A 171 5.34 -5.88 -13.43
C ILE A 171 5.40 -6.97 -14.51
N LYS A 172 4.36 -7.13 -15.33
CA LYS A 172 4.38 -8.15 -16.37
C LYS A 172 5.35 -7.83 -17.50
N LEU A 173 5.45 -6.55 -17.90
CA LEU A 173 6.48 -6.11 -18.84
C LEU A 173 7.90 -6.37 -18.31
N MET A 174 8.13 -6.12 -17.01
CA MET A 174 9.42 -6.41 -16.37
C MET A 174 9.72 -7.90 -16.27
N LYS A 175 8.72 -8.73 -15.92
CA LYS A 175 8.90 -10.20 -15.82
C LYS A 175 9.08 -10.90 -17.17
N GLY A 176 8.61 -10.30 -18.26
CA GLY A 176 8.71 -10.84 -19.62
C GLY A 176 9.74 -10.14 -20.52
N CYS A 177 10.65 -9.36 -19.93
CA CYS A 177 11.45 -8.34 -20.63
C CYS A 177 12.34 -8.92 -21.76
N PRO A 178 12.10 -8.56 -23.04
CA PRO A 178 13.13 -8.62 -24.08
C PRO A 178 14.20 -7.56 -23.79
N GLU A 179 15.47 -7.82 -24.12
CA GLU A 179 16.59 -6.90 -23.84
C GLU A 179 16.37 -5.46 -24.34
N ALA A 180 15.62 -5.30 -25.43
CA ALA A 180 15.24 -4.02 -26.01
C ALA A 180 14.47 -3.08 -25.05
N HIS A 181 13.76 -3.62 -24.04
CA HIS A 181 12.93 -2.82 -23.14
C HIS A 181 13.66 -2.35 -21.87
N ILE A 182 14.86 -2.87 -21.60
CA ILE A 182 15.68 -2.52 -20.42
C ILE A 182 15.90 -1.00 -20.28
N PRO A 183 16.23 -0.24 -21.34
CA PRO A 183 16.45 1.20 -21.22
C PRO A 183 15.21 1.96 -20.73
N TYR A 184 14.02 1.52 -21.13
CA TYR A 184 12.75 2.16 -20.75
C TYR A 184 12.38 1.87 -19.29
N VAL A 185 12.57 0.62 -18.84
CA VAL A 185 12.40 0.24 -17.43
C VAL A 185 13.37 1.04 -16.56
N GLN A 186 14.64 1.16 -16.98
CA GLN A 186 15.61 2.00 -16.28
C GLN A 186 15.18 3.47 -16.26
N ASN A 187 14.68 4.02 -17.36
CA ASN A 187 14.22 5.41 -17.40
C ASN A 187 12.99 5.66 -16.53
N PHE A 188 12.08 4.70 -16.45
CA PHE A 188 10.92 4.78 -15.56
C PHE A 188 11.33 4.69 -14.08
N ILE A 189 12.16 3.71 -13.71
CA ILE A 189 12.70 3.62 -12.34
C ILE A 189 13.46 4.90 -12.00
N LYS A 190 14.28 5.44 -12.92
CA LYS A 190 14.93 6.76 -12.76
C LYS A 190 13.91 7.87 -12.56
N SER A 191 12.80 7.89 -13.29
CA SER A 191 11.76 8.91 -13.14
C SER A 191 11.00 8.79 -11.82
N LEU A 192 10.70 7.58 -11.36
CA LEU A 192 10.09 7.31 -10.06
C LEU A 192 11.05 7.74 -8.95
N VAL A 193 12.29 7.27 -8.99
CA VAL A 193 13.33 7.66 -8.03
C VAL A 193 13.53 9.17 -8.08
N ALA A 194 13.64 9.80 -9.24
CA ALA A 194 13.81 11.25 -9.36
C ALA A 194 12.60 12.02 -8.82
N ARG A 195 11.36 11.54 -9.04
CA ARG A 195 10.14 12.14 -8.51
C ARG A 195 10.06 12.00 -6.99
N GLU A 196 10.32 10.82 -6.46
CA GLU A 196 10.37 10.59 -5.02
C GLU A 196 11.51 11.42 -4.40
N VAL A 197 12.68 11.49 -5.04
CA VAL A 197 13.85 12.28 -4.61
C VAL A 197 13.65 13.79 -4.73
N ALA A 198 12.94 14.27 -5.74
CA ALA A 198 12.57 15.68 -5.86
C ALA A 198 11.61 16.13 -4.76
N GLY A 199 10.85 15.19 -4.18
CA GLY A 199 10.04 15.41 -2.98
C GLY A 199 10.82 15.35 -1.66
N LEU A 200 12.12 15.00 -1.70
CA LEU A 200 12.93 14.85 -0.51
C LEU A 200 13.55 16.19 -0.04
N PRO A 201 13.75 16.36 1.28
CA PRO A 201 14.23 17.61 1.84
C PRO A 201 15.71 17.91 1.55
N LYS A 202 16.07 19.20 1.71
CA LYS A 202 17.39 19.80 1.48
C LYS A 202 18.59 19.07 2.09
N GLY A 203 18.43 18.11 3.00
CA GLY A 203 19.52 17.27 3.51
C GLY A 203 20.23 16.46 2.43
N ILE A 204 19.52 15.99 1.40
CA ILE A 204 20.13 15.30 0.25
C ILE A 204 20.78 16.31 -0.69
N TYR A 205 20.20 17.51 -0.82
CA TYR A 205 20.87 18.62 -1.50
C TYR A 205 22.21 18.94 -0.82
N MET A 206 22.25 19.08 0.51
CA MET A 206 23.48 19.34 1.27
C MET A 206 24.46 18.16 1.20
N THR A 207 23.96 16.93 1.17
CA THR A 207 24.77 15.72 0.96
C THR A 207 25.36 15.68 -0.45
N ALA A 208 24.57 16.02 -1.47
CA ALA A 208 25.01 16.11 -2.85
C ALA A 208 26.02 17.25 -3.04
N VAL A 209 25.86 18.36 -2.31
CA VAL A 209 26.82 19.47 -2.23
C VAL A 209 28.11 19.03 -1.52
N GLN A 210 28.04 18.26 -0.43
CA GLN A 210 29.21 17.71 0.26
C GLN A 210 29.97 16.69 -0.61
N GLU A 211 29.25 15.83 -1.32
CA GLU A 211 29.85 14.86 -2.24
C GLU A 211 30.41 15.54 -3.50
N ALA A 212 29.74 16.58 -4.01
CA ALA A 212 30.27 17.44 -5.08
C ALA A 212 31.56 18.16 -4.64
N LYS A 213 31.61 18.67 -3.39
CA LYS A 213 32.84 19.19 -2.78
C LYS A 213 33.94 18.11 -2.70
N ARG A 214 33.58 16.89 -2.28
CA ARG A 214 34.52 15.75 -2.17
C ARG A 214 35.08 15.32 -3.53
N ARG A 215 34.26 15.36 -4.58
CA ARG A 215 34.63 15.02 -5.96
C ARG A 215 35.17 16.20 -6.78
N GLY A 216 35.32 17.38 -6.16
CA GLY A 216 35.86 18.58 -6.80
C GLY A 216 34.99 19.20 -7.90
N VAL A 217 33.70 18.86 -7.97
CA VAL A 217 32.79 19.37 -9.01
C VAL A 217 32.30 20.76 -8.59
N LYS A 218 32.62 21.78 -9.39
CA LYS A 218 32.23 23.19 -9.17
C LYS A 218 31.22 23.63 -10.24
N GLY A 219 30.19 24.38 -9.83
CA GLY A 219 29.23 25.00 -10.74
C GLY A 219 29.79 26.27 -11.39
N SER A 220 29.01 26.85 -12.30
CA SER A 220 29.40 27.99 -13.16
C SER A 220 29.77 29.26 -12.37
N GLY A 221 29.36 29.35 -11.10
CA GLY A 221 29.67 30.47 -10.20
C GLY A 221 30.70 30.16 -9.10
N GLY A 222 31.43 29.04 -9.16
CA GLY A 222 32.39 28.64 -8.12
C GLY A 222 31.76 28.16 -6.80
N GLN A 223 30.44 28.23 -6.67
CA GLN A 223 29.66 27.54 -5.65
C GLN A 223 29.54 26.04 -5.99
N PRO A 224 29.56 25.15 -4.98
CA PRO A 224 29.26 23.74 -5.17
C PRO A 224 27.76 23.58 -5.43
N GLU A 225 27.36 23.62 -6.70
CA GLU A 225 26.01 23.26 -7.13
C GLU A 225 25.94 21.73 -7.31
N PRO A 226 24.90 21.05 -6.80
CA PRO A 226 24.78 19.61 -6.98
C PRO A 226 24.46 19.33 -8.46
N PRO A 227 25.37 18.64 -9.19
CA PRO A 227 25.25 18.44 -10.63
C PRO A 227 24.32 17.26 -10.90
N SER A 228 23.02 17.44 -10.70
CA SER A 228 22.00 16.37 -10.78
C SER A 228 22.20 15.20 -9.80
N TYR A 229 21.10 14.53 -9.44
CA TYR A 229 21.13 13.33 -8.59
C TYR A 229 21.71 12.07 -9.28
N SER A 230 22.52 12.26 -10.33
CA SER A 230 23.14 11.20 -11.13
C SER A 230 24.07 10.28 -10.34
N PHE A 231 24.57 10.68 -9.16
CA PHE A 231 25.33 9.79 -8.27
C PHE A 231 24.52 8.60 -7.74
N LEU A 232 23.19 8.65 -7.84
CA LEU A 232 22.30 7.52 -7.55
C LEU A 232 22.23 6.51 -8.72
N LYS A 233 22.83 6.81 -9.90
CA LYS A 233 22.82 5.90 -11.06
C LYS A 233 23.57 4.59 -10.82
N ASP A 234 24.54 4.58 -9.91
CA ASP A 234 25.42 3.41 -9.68
C ASP A 234 24.85 2.43 -8.64
N THR A 235 23.66 2.70 -8.08
CA THR A 235 23.08 1.88 -7.02
C THR A 235 21.91 1.03 -7.54
N SER A 236 22.23 -0.10 -8.17
CA SER A 236 21.31 -1.25 -8.28
C SER A 236 20.91 -1.81 -6.90
N THR A 237 21.57 -1.35 -5.85
CA THR A 237 21.20 -1.49 -4.44
C THR A 237 21.46 -0.15 -3.75
N LEU A 238 20.41 0.61 -3.42
CA LEU A 238 20.54 1.77 -2.52
C LEU A 238 21.16 1.26 -1.21
N ARG A 239 22.45 1.55 -0.97
CA ARG A 239 23.12 1.18 0.29
C ARG A 239 22.34 1.77 1.46
N THR A 240 22.30 1.06 2.60
CA THR A 240 21.57 1.42 3.83
C THR A 240 21.81 2.87 4.25
N LEU A 241 23.05 3.36 4.10
CA LEU A 241 23.46 4.75 4.34
C LEU A 241 22.68 5.79 3.51
N HIS A 242 22.39 5.51 2.24
CA HIS A 242 21.61 6.42 1.42
C HIS A 242 20.14 6.39 1.84
N ILE A 243 19.58 5.21 2.09
CA ILE A 243 18.18 5.06 2.55
C ILE A 243 17.98 5.82 3.86
N GLU A 244 18.90 5.70 4.81
CA GLU A 244 18.85 6.43 6.08
C GLU A 244 18.74 7.94 5.86
N ARG A 245 19.57 8.51 4.97
CA ARG A 245 19.53 9.93 4.61
C ARG A 245 18.22 10.37 3.95
N LEU A 246 17.58 9.50 3.16
CA LEU A 246 16.29 9.81 2.53
C LEU A 246 15.14 9.73 3.54
N THR A 247 15.21 8.80 4.49
CA THR A 247 14.07 8.38 5.30
C THR A 247 14.09 8.88 6.75
N SER A 248 15.15 9.58 7.16
CA SER A 248 15.30 10.09 8.53
C SER A 248 14.60 11.42 8.73
N PRO A 249 13.50 11.49 9.52
CA PRO A 249 12.82 12.75 9.72
C PRO A 249 13.66 13.80 10.45
N SER A 250 14.61 13.39 11.29
CA SER A 250 15.56 14.31 11.91
C SER A 250 16.48 15.04 10.91
N LEU A 251 16.59 14.54 9.68
CA LEU A 251 17.33 15.21 8.58
C LEU A 251 16.42 16.06 7.68
N TRP A 252 15.12 16.12 7.96
CA TRP A 252 14.14 16.83 7.15
C TRP A 252 13.94 18.27 7.62
N TRP A 253 13.68 19.16 6.67
CA TRP A 253 13.31 20.55 6.98
C TRP A 253 11.91 20.64 7.60
N GLU A 254 11.01 19.80 7.11
CA GLU A 254 9.62 19.75 7.54
C GLU A 254 9.17 18.30 7.53
N VAL A 255 8.67 17.86 8.69
CA VAL A 255 8.06 16.54 8.86
C VAL A 255 6.57 16.68 8.60
N THR A 256 6.09 16.02 7.56
CA THR A 256 4.65 15.94 7.24
C THR A 256 4.16 14.50 7.41
N ASN A 257 2.87 14.32 7.67
CA ASN A 257 2.25 13.00 7.80
C ASN A 257 2.51 12.11 6.57
N GLU A 258 2.42 12.67 5.37
CA GLU A 258 2.64 11.95 4.12
C GLU A 258 4.10 11.50 3.96
N ARG A 259 5.06 12.40 4.24
CA ARG A 259 6.50 12.07 4.15
C ARG A 259 6.87 11.01 5.17
N LEU A 260 6.39 11.17 6.41
CA LEU A 260 6.63 10.23 7.48
C LEU A 260 6.07 8.85 7.17
N TYR A 261 4.86 8.78 6.60
CA TYR A 261 4.26 7.52 6.17
C TYR A 261 5.10 6.82 5.09
N ARG A 262 5.52 7.55 4.04
CA ARG A 262 6.36 6.99 2.96
C ARG A 262 7.69 6.47 3.50
N ALA A 263 8.34 7.24 4.37
CA ALA A 263 9.59 6.83 5.00
C ALA A 263 9.40 5.61 5.90
N ALA A 264 8.30 5.55 6.65
CA ALA A 264 7.97 4.41 7.48
C ALA A 264 7.77 3.14 6.67
N VAL A 265 6.99 3.17 5.59
CA VAL A 265 6.81 2.03 4.69
C VAL A 265 8.15 1.55 4.15
N LEU A 266 9.02 2.47 3.71
CA LEU A 266 10.33 2.11 3.18
C LEU A 266 11.26 1.50 4.25
N ARG A 267 11.37 2.12 5.43
CA ARG A 267 12.22 1.60 6.52
C ARG A 267 11.71 0.26 7.05
N CYS A 268 10.40 0.12 7.21
CA CYS A 268 9.74 -1.12 7.60
C CYS A 268 10.04 -2.25 6.60
N HIS A 269 9.91 -1.97 5.30
CA HIS A 269 10.21 -2.97 4.27
C HIS A 269 11.71 -3.35 4.23
N VAL A 270 12.61 -2.39 4.42
CA VAL A 270 14.05 -2.68 4.50
C VAL A 270 14.38 -3.50 5.75
N ALA A 271 13.77 -3.17 6.89
CA ALA A 271 13.93 -3.92 8.13
C ALA A 271 13.49 -5.39 8.01
N GLU A 272 12.55 -5.70 7.11
CA GLU A 272 12.08 -7.07 6.84
C GLU A 272 13.03 -7.89 5.95
N LYS A 273 13.92 -7.24 5.20
CA LYS A 273 14.77 -7.90 4.19
C LYS A 273 16.04 -8.51 4.74
N ASP A 274 16.61 -7.91 5.79
CA ASP A 274 17.84 -8.37 6.43
C ASP A 274 17.57 -8.79 7.89
N PRO A 275 17.50 -10.11 8.17
CA PRO A 275 17.22 -10.62 9.51
C PRO A 275 18.43 -10.58 10.45
N GLU A 276 19.66 -10.39 9.95
CA GLU A 276 20.88 -10.39 10.78
C GLU A 276 21.21 -9.01 11.36
N GLU A 277 20.77 -7.92 10.70
CA GLU A 277 20.98 -6.55 11.18
C GLU A 277 19.88 -6.13 12.16
N MET A 278 20.25 -5.57 13.32
CA MET A 278 19.31 -5.00 14.29
C MET A 278 18.57 -3.80 13.69
N ALA A 279 17.34 -4.02 13.22
CA ALA A 279 16.60 -3.09 12.40
C ALA A 279 15.53 -2.32 13.18
N LEU A 280 15.02 -2.85 14.30
CA LEU A 280 14.04 -2.14 15.12
C LEU A 280 14.57 -0.81 15.69
N PRO A 281 15.82 -0.70 16.18
CA PRO A 281 16.37 0.58 16.62
C PRO A 281 16.40 1.65 15.52
N TRP A 282 16.45 1.27 14.25
CA TRP A 282 16.42 2.20 13.12
C TRP A 282 15.04 2.85 12.90
N LEU A 283 13.98 2.24 13.42
CA LEU A 283 12.63 2.79 13.37
C LEU A 283 12.39 3.90 14.42
N ASN A 284 13.25 3.99 15.44
CA ASN A 284 13.10 4.93 16.55
C ASN A 284 12.93 6.39 16.12
N ASP A 285 13.70 6.83 15.14
CA ASP A 285 13.66 8.19 14.59
C ASP A 285 12.31 8.49 13.90
N LEU A 286 11.66 7.47 13.32
CA LEU A 286 10.27 7.58 12.83
C LEU A 286 9.28 7.66 13.99
N VAL A 287 9.46 6.85 15.03
CA VAL A 287 8.60 6.83 16.23
C VAL A 287 8.59 8.19 16.91
N ASP A 288 9.77 8.78 17.15
CA ASP A 288 9.90 10.10 17.79
C ASP A 288 9.18 11.20 17.00
N SER A 289 9.33 11.13 15.68
CA SER A 289 8.75 12.10 14.76
C SER A 289 7.24 11.94 14.63
N ALA A 290 6.76 10.69 14.58
CA ALA A 290 5.34 10.35 14.58
C ALA A 290 4.62 10.82 15.83
N ALA A 291 5.27 10.65 16.98
CA ALA A 291 4.75 11.02 18.28
C ALA A 291 4.67 12.55 18.48
N SER A 292 5.40 13.32 17.67
CA SER A 292 5.43 14.79 17.76
C SER A 292 4.51 15.50 16.78
N LEU A 293 3.95 14.77 15.80
CA LEU A 293 3.02 15.34 14.83
C LEU A 293 1.56 15.09 15.26
N PRO A 294 0.63 16.01 14.96
CA PRO A 294 -0.79 15.81 15.21
C PRO A 294 -1.45 14.90 14.16
N GLY A 295 -2.52 14.21 14.58
CA GLY A 295 -3.42 13.45 13.70
C GLY A 295 -3.45 11.95 13.98
N ASP A 296 -4.25 11.23 13.18
CA ASP A 296 -4.37 9.77 13.29
C ASP A 296 -3.06 9.07 12.91
N ARG A 297 -2.70 8.05 13.70
CA ARG A 297 -1.49 7.23 13.56
C ARG A 297 -1.81 5.77 13.33
N SER A 298 -3.08 5.39 13.20
CA SER A 298 -3.51 4.00 13.05
C SER A 298 -2.85 3.34 11.82
N HIS A 299 -2.72 4.06 10.71
CA HIS A 299 -2.04 3.56 9.52
C HIS A 299 -0.54 3.31 9.75
N LEU A 300 0.16 4.27 10.38
CA LEU A 300 1.56 4.12 10.71
C LEU A 300 1.80 2.97 11.70
N LEU A 301 0.94 2.87 12.71
CA LEU A 301 0.95 1.81 13.71
C LEU A 301 0.76 0.44 13.05
N SER A 302 -0.16 0.33 12.08
CA SER A 302 -0.37 -0.89 11.30
C SER A 302 0.87 -1.30 10.50
N VAL A 303 1.48 -0.34 9.77
CA VAL A 303 2.71 -0.59 9.00
C VAL A 303 3.84 -1.07 9.91
N MET A 304 4.10 -0.36 11.01
CA MET A 304 5.13 -0.75 11.97
C MET A 304 4.85 -2.12 12.59
N SER A 305 3.60 -2.40 12.96
CA SER A 305 3.23 -3.67 13.60
C SER A 305 3.42 -4.87 12.66
N ASN A 306 3.19 -4.71 11.35
CA ASN A 306 3.53 -5.76 10.38
C ASN A 306 5.03 -6.07 10.37
N THR A 307 5.88 -5.05 10.47
CA THR A 307 7.32 -5.26 10.60
C THR A 307 7.70 -5.94 11.92
N LEU A 308 6.99 -5.63 13.03
CA LEU A 308 7.21 -6.33 14.30
C LEU A 308 6.88 -7.83 14.23
N VAL A 309 5.91 -8.22 13.40
CA VAL A 309 5.59 -9.64 13.15
C VAL A 309 6.80 -10.36 12.53
N THR A 310 7.38 -9.76 11.49
CA THR A 310 8.57 -10.30 10.82
C THR A 310 9.79 -10.27 11.73
N ARG A 311 9.94 -9.21 12.54
CA ARG A 311 11.06 -8.99 13.48
C ARG A 311 10.71 -9.45 14.89
N CYS A 312 10.31 -10.72 15.01
CA CYS A 312 9.96 -11.36 16.28
C CYS A 312 11.14 -12.04 17.00
N LEU A 313 12.38 -11.83 16.54
CA LEU A 313 13.57 -12.31 17.24
C LEU A 313 13.59 -11.79 18.68
N VAL A 314 13.68 -12.71 19.62
CA VAL A 314 13.42 -12.44 21.04
C VAL A 314 14.39 -11.40 21.62
N ASN A 315 15.69 -11.51 21.34
CA ASN A 315 16.69 -10.55 21.85
C ASN A 315 16.45 -9.13 21.34
N GLU A 316 16.05 -9.00 20.07
CA GLU A 316 15.78 -7.69 19.48
C GLU A 316 14.45 -7.10 19.96
N SER A 317 13.38 -7.89 19.98
CA SER A 317 12.06 -7.46 20.45
C SER A 317 12.09 -6.98 21.90
N THR A 318 12.70 -7.75 22.80
CA THR A 318 12.85 -7.39 24.22
C THR A 318 13.70 -6.14 24.42
N SER A 319 14.84 -6.03 23.73
CA SER A 319 15.72 -4.85 23.84
C SER A 319 15.05 -3.59 23.29
N TRP A 320 14.38 -3.68 22.13
CA TRP A 320 13.65 -2.55 21.56
C TRP A 320 12.42 -2.16 22.40
N PHE A 321 11.71 -3.11 22.99
CA PHE A 321 10.63 -2.83 23.93
C PHE A 321 11.12 -2.04 25.15
N LEU A 322 12.27 -2.41 25.73
CA LEU A 322 12.87 -1.64 26.83
C LEU A 322 13.31 -0.23 26.40
N GLN A 323 13.80 -0.06 25.16
CA GLN A 323 14.10 1.28 24.62
C GLN A 323 12.84 2.15 24.52
N LEU A 324 11.73 1.59 24.02
CA LEU A 324 10.44 2.29 23.95
C LEU A 324 9.92 2.66 25.34
N LEU A 325 10.03 1.75 26.32
CA LEU A 325 9.67 2.04 27.73
C LEU A 325 10.51 3.18 28.33
N GLY A 326 11.81 3.19 28.05
CA GLY A 326 12.71 4.27 28.46
C GLY A 326 12.27 5.63 27.89
N ARG A 327 12.03 5.69 26.58
CA ARG A 327 11.57 6.91 25.88
C ARG A 327 10.22 7.41 26.40
N LEU A 328 9.25 6.51 26.59
CA LEU A 328 7.95 6.87 27.15
C LEU A 328 8.09 7.42 28.58
N ARG A 329 8.95 6.81 29.41
CA ARG A 329 9.25 7.32 30.76
C ARG A 329 9.80 8.74 30.73
N ASP A 330 10.71 9.02 29.80
CA ASP A 330 11.33 10.33 29.67
C ASP A 330 10.30 11.38 29.22
N HIS A 331 9.37 11.00 28.33
CA HIS A 331 8.23 11.84 27.98
C HIS A 331 7.32 12.09 29.19
N LEU A 332 6.94 11.07 29.96
CA LEU A 332 6.08 11.22 31.13
C LEU A 332 6.68 12.14 32.22
N LYS A 333 8.01 12.18 32.36
CA LYS A 333 8.69 13.03 33.34
C LYS A 333 8.96 14.46 32.85
N ARG A 334 8.84 14.71 31.54
CA ARG A 334 9.13 16.03 30.96
C ARG A 334 8.09 17.04 31.45
N LYS A 335 8.56 18.15 32.01
CA LYS A 335 7.68 19.29 32.33
C LYS A 335 7.11 19.85 31.04
N THR A 336 5.79 19.97 30.99
CA THR A 336 5.05 20.56 29.87
C THR A 336 4.66 21.98 30.26
N ASP A 337 4.67 22.90 29.30
CA ASP A 337 4.18 24.25 29.54
C ASP A 337 2.68 24.21 29.87
N ASP A 338 2.23 25.09 30.77
CA ASP A 338 0.83 25.21 31.21
C ASP A 338 -0.07 25.88 30.16
N ASN A 339 0.03 25.43 28.91
CA ASN A 339 -0.87 25.84 27.84
C ASN A 339 -1.59 24.61 27.24
N LEU A 340 -2.83 24.80 26.80
CA LEU A 340 -3.70 23.73 26.32
C LEU A 340 -3.10 22.98 25.12
N VAL A 341 -2.35 23.67 24.27
CA VAL A 341 -1.73 23.09 23.07
C VAL A 341 -0.63 22.11 23.45
N ALA A 342 0.29 22.51 24.32
CA ALA A 342 1.40 21.68 24.79
C ALA A 342 0.88 20.47 25.59
N MET A 343 -0.18 20.64 26.39
CA MET A 343 -0.83 19.51 27.08
C MET A 343 -1.43 18.51 26.08
N HIS A 344 -2.09 18.99 25.02
CA HIS A 344 -2.68 18.13 24.00
C HIS A 344 -1.61 17.39 23.16
N GLU A 345 -0.55 18.07 22.75
CA GLU A 345 0.58 17.47 22.04
C GLU A 345 1.27 16.39 22.89
N GLN A 346 1.47 16.67 24.18
CA GLN A 346 2.06 15.73 25.11
C GLN A 346 1.16 14.51 25.33
N GLN A 347 -0.16 14.72 25.45
CA GLN A 347 -1.16 13.66 25.53
C GLN A 347 -1.10 12.76 24.28
N GLN A 348 -1.06 13.35 23.08
CA GLN A 348 -0.97 12.59 21.83
C GLN A 348 0.32 11.77 21.76
N ARG A 349 1.46 12.37 22.13
CA ARG A 349 2.77 11.72 22.16
C ARG A 349 2.76 10.48 23.06
N ILE A 350 2.31 10.64 24.31
CA ILE A 350 2.22 9.56 25.30
C ILE A 350 1.29 8.45 24.79
N THR A 351 0.14 8.85 24.23
CA THR A 351 -0.86 7.93 23.69
C THR A 351 -0.31 7.09 22.53
N PHE A 352 0.46 7.68 21.60
CA PHE A 352 1.07 6.95 20.50
C PHE A 352 2.14 5.96 20.97
N TYR A 353 2.95 6.33 21.94
CA TYR A 353 3.94 5.43 22.54
C TYR A 353 3.29 4.25 23.27
N LEU A 354 2.23 4.50 24.03
CA LEU A 354 1.45 3.44 24.69
C LEU A 354 0.84 2.49 23.67
N ASP A 355 0.26 3.04 22.60
CA ASP A 355 -0.30 2.26 21.50
C ASP A 355 0.72 1.33 20.85
N LEU A 356 1.93 1.83 20.58
CA LEU A 356 3.01 1.05 20.00
C LEU A 356 3.53 -0.03 20.96
N LEU A 357 3.65 0.28 22.25
CA LEU A 357 4.05 -0.69 23.28
C LEU A 357 3.03 -1.83 23.40
N VAL A 358 1.74 -1.51 23.50
CA VAL A 358 0.65 -2.50 23.58
C VAL A 358 0.59 -3.33 22.31
N MET A 359 0.69 -2.70 21.13
CA MET A 359 0.76 -3.42 19.86
C MET A 359 1.97 -4.36 19.80
N GLY A 360 3.14 -3.92 20.27
CA GLY A 360 4.32 -4.79 20.37
C GLY A 360 4.06 -6.04 21.21
N LEU A 361 3.47 -5.90 22.40
CA LEU A 361 3.11 -7.03 23.27
C LEU A 361 2.11 -7.99 22.59
N ILE A 362 1.11 -7.46 21.88
CA ILE A 362 0.12 -8.26 21.14
C ILE A 362 0.79 -9.00 19.97
N VAL A 363 1.71 -8.34 19.27
CA VAL A 363 2.43 -8.93 18.13
C VAL A 363 3.38 -10.03 18.59
N TRP A 364 4.22 -9.77 19.58
CA TRP A 364 5.22 -10.74 20.04
C TRP A 364 4.62 -11.89 20.87
N SER A 365 3.42 -11.71 21.44
CA SER A 365 2.65 -12.83 22.02
C SER A 365 2.01 -13.73 20.96
N GLY A 366 1.94 -13.30 19.69
CA GLY A 366 1.29 -14.02 18.60
C GLY A 366 -0.23 -13.85 18.53
N LEU A 367 -0.85 -13.16 19.49
CA LEU A 367 -2.31 -12.97 19.53
C LEU A 367 -2.85 -12.06 18.44
N TRP A 368 -1.99 -11.28 17.78
CA TRP A 368 -2.33 -10.50 16.60
C TRP A 368 -2.97 -11.35 15.50
N ALA A 369 -2.63 -12.65 15.38
CA ALA A 369 -3.16 -13.55 14.35
C ALA A 369 -4.68 -13.78 14.43
N THR A 370 -5.31 -13.42 15.55
CA THR A 370 -6.77 -13.52 15.74
C THR A 370 -7.55 -12.41 15.04
N ASN A 371 -6.89 -11.34 14.60
CA ASN A 371 -7.52 -10.15 14.04
C ASN A 371 -6.69 -9.57 12.88
N HIS A 372 -7.32 -8.81 11.98
CA HIS A 372 -6.58 -8.10 10.94
C HIS A 372 -5.78 -6.94 11.55
N MET A 373 -4.51 -6.76 11.14
CA MET A 373 -3.59 -5.78 11.73
C MET A 373 -4.14 -4.34 11.71
N GLN A 374 -4.81 -3.98 10.61
CA GLN A 374 -5.43 -2.66 10.47
C GLN A 374 -6.54 -2.43 11.51
N VAL A 375 -7.36 -3.45 11.79
CA VAL A 375 -8.45 -3.36 12.78
C VAL A 375 -7.88 -3.21 14.19
N LEU A 376 -6.80 -3.93 14.49
CA LEU A 376 -6.07 -3.79 15.76
C LEU A 376 -5.51 -2.38 15.94
N ALA A 377 -4.92 -1.80 14.89
CA ALA A 377 -4.36 -0.46 14.95
C ALA A 377 -5.44 0.62 15.16
N GLU A 378 -6.57 0.51 14.46
CA GLU A 378 -7.68 1.46 14.53
C GLU A 378 -8.52 1.36 15.81
N THR A 379 -8.52 0.20 16.49
CA THR A 379 -9.44 -0.09 17.61
C THR A 379 -8.71 -0.24 18.96
N PRO A 380 -8.63 0.82 19.79
CA PRO A 380 -7.97 0.74 21.11
C PRO A 380 -8.63 -0.24 22.07
N ALA A 381 -9.97 -0.32 22.08
CA ALA A 381 -10.70 -1.23 22.95
C ALA A 381 -10.37 -2.71 22.69
N LEU A 382 -10.07 -3.07 21.44
CA LEU A 382 -9.64 -4.42 21.09
C LEU A 382 -8.23 -4.70 21.62
N ARG A 383 -7.33 -3.72 21.52
CA ARG A 383 -5.97 -3.79 22.06
C ARG A 383 -5.97 -3.94 23.58
N ASP A 384 -6.84 -3.20 24.29
CA ASP A 384 -7.03 -3.32 25.74
C ASP A 384 -7.47 -4.73 26.15
N ARG A 385 -8.43 -5.31 25.42
CA ARG A 385 -8.89 -6.70 25.66
C ARG A 385 -7.80 -7.75 25.43
N LEU A 386 -6.92 -7.53 24.45
CA LEU A 386 -5.84 -8.46 24.11
C LEU A 386 -4.59 -8.30 24.97
N LEU A 387 -4.44 -7.16 25.66
CA LEU A 387 -3.26 -6.86 26.47
C LEU A 387 -3.04 -7.91 27.57
N LEU A 388 -4.07 -8.22 28.36
CA LEU A 388 -3.94 -9.17 29.46
C LEU A 388 -3.58 -10.60 28.97
N PRO A 389 -4.28 -11.20 27.99
CA PRO A 389 -3.86 -12.46 27.38
C PRO A 389 -2.45 -12.44 26.76
N SER A 390 -2.03 -11.31 26.21
CA SER A 390 -0.68 -11.15 25.64
C SER A 390 0.39 -11.29 26.72
N LEU A 391 0.18 -10.68 27.88
CA LEU A 391 1.09 -10.78 29.02
C LEU A 391 1.15 -12.19 29.60
N VAL A 392 0.01 -12.90 29.69
CA VAL A 392 -0.01 -14.32 30.09
C VAL A 392 0.87 -15.14 29.14
N THR A 393 0.69 -14.97 27.84
CA THR A 393 1.44 -15.73 26.83
C THR A 393 2.94 -15.43 26.89
N LEU A 394 3.32 -14.16 27.01
CA LEU A 394 4.72 -13.75 27.11
C LEU A 394 5.37 -14.18 28.43
N SER A 395 4.62 -14.21 29.54
CA SER A 395 5.13 -14.65 30.84
C SER A 395 5.57 -16.12 30.85
N GLY A 396 4.97 -16.95 29.99
CA GLY A 396 5.38 -18.34 29.79
C GLY A 396 6.70 -18.49 29.02
N GLN A 397 7.23 -17.41 28.43
CA GLN A 397 8.49 -17.44 27.68
C GLN A 397 9.66 -17.00 28.57
N PRO A 398 10.69 -17.84 28.79
CA PRO A 398 11.78 -17.54 29.74
C PRO A 398 12.55 -16.27 29.39
N ALA A 399 12.68 -15.96 28.10
CA ALA A 399 13.38 -14.79 27.63
C ALA A 399 12.65 -13.45 27.89
N TRP A 400 11.34 -13.49 28.16
CA TRP A 400 10.55 -12.30 28.50
C TRP A 400 10.49 -12.02 30.00
N VAL A 401 10.88 -12.97 30.87
CA VAL A 401 10.75 -12.84 32.33
C VAL A 401 11.43 -11.57 32.87
N GLN A 402 12.67 -11.31 32.46
CA GLN A 402 13.40 -10.12 32.89
C GLN A 402 12.77 -8.83 32.35
N THR A 403 12.35 -8.85 31.08
CA THR A 403 11.72 -7.71 30.40
C THR A 403 10.37 -7.35 31.04
N LEU A 404 9.54 -8.35 31.35
CA LEU A 404 8.26 -8.17 32.02
C LEU A 404 8.43 -7.71 33.48
N SER A 405 9.48 -8.16 34.16
CA SER A 405 9.83 -7.66 35.49
C SER A 405 10.20 -6.17 35.45
N GLN A 406 10.97 -5.74 34.45
CA GLN A 406 11.27 -4.32 34.23
C GLN A 406 10.02 -3.52 33.84
N PHE A 407 9.12 -4.11 33.05
CA PHE A 407 7.86 -3.49 32.69
C PHE A 407 6.93 -3.30 33.90
N LEU A 408 6.84 -4.28 34.81
CA LEU A 408 6.12 -4.14 36.07
C LEU A 408 6.68 -2.99 36.91
N ASN A 409 8.00 -2.95 37.10
CA ASN A 409 8.65 -1.87 37.84
C ASN A 409 8.35 -0.50 37.23
N TRP A 410 8.37 -0.43 35.90
CA TRP A 410 8.01 0.78 35.15
C TRP A 410 6.56 1.18 35.40
N MET A 411 5.59 0.26 35.24
CA MET A 411 4.16 0.55 35.43
C MET A 411 3.87 1.07 36.84
N VAL A 412 4.45 0.46 37.87
CA VAL A 412 4.31 0.92 39.26
C VAL A 412 4.92 2.31 39.45
N SER A 413 6.12 2.54 38.89
CA SER A 413 6.81 3.84 39.04
C SER A 413 6.12 5.00 38.32
N CYS A 414 5.42 4.71 37.23
CA CYS A 414 4.78 5.71 36.36
C CYS A 414 3.26 5.76 36.54
N HIS A 415 2.68 5.00 37.47
CA HIS A 415 1.23 4.82 37.57
C HIS A 415 0.46 6.13 37.70
N THR A 416 0.82 6.98 38.64
CA THR A 416 0.14 8.26 38.89
C THR A 416 0.23 9.20 37.70
N LEU A 417 1.38 9.23 37.03
CA LEU A 417 1.57 10.00 35.81
C LEU A 417 0.71 9.45 34.68
N LEU A 418 0.69 8.12 34.49
CA LEU A 418 -0.07 7.46 33.43
C LEU A 418 -1.58 7.61 33.59
N GLN A 419 -2.11 7.60 34.81
CA GLN A 419 -3.56 7.78 35.04
C GLN A 419 -4.08 9.08 34.41
N ASN A 420 -3.29 10.15 34.45
CA ASN A 420 -3.66 11.44 33.86
C ASN A 420 -3.82 11.38 32.33
N TYR A 421 -3.13 10.46 31.66
CA TYR A 421 -3.13 10.34 30.20
C TYR A 421 -3.96 9.16 29.69
N ASN A 422 -4.14 8.11 30.49
CA ASN A 422 -4.59 6.80 30.01
C ASN A 422 -5.99 6.40 30.49
N ALA A 423 -6.67 7.23 31.29
CA ALA A 423 -7.92 6.85 31.98
C ALA A 423 -9.05 6.31 31.07
N SER A 424 -9.04 6.62 29.76
CA SER A 424 -10.07 6.19 28.82
C SER A 424 -9.66 5.09 27.82
N ARG A 425 -8.37 4.70 27.77
CA ARG A 425 -7.85 3.86 26.67
C ARG A 425 -7.38 2.48 27.07
N TYR A 426 -6.58 2.36 28.13
CA TYR A 426 -6.08 1.06 28.60
C TYR A 426 -6.25 0.89 30.11
N HIS A 427 -6.90 -0.20 30.53
CA HIS A 427 -7.11 -0.52 31.94
C HIS A 427 -5.90 -1.27 32.49
N LEU A 428 -4.87 -0.54 32.93
CA LEU A 428 -3.59 -1.12 33.36
C LEU A 428 -3.61 -1.79 34.75
N GLY A 429 -4.71 -1.68 35.50
CA GLY A 429 -4.83 -2.31 36.83
C GLY A 429 -4.67 -3.83 36.79
N SER A 430 -5.51 -4.52 36.02
CA SER A 430 -5.46 -5.99 35.89
C SER A 430 -4.14 -6.50 35.29
N PRO A 431 -3.58 -5.89 34.22
CA PRO A 431 -2.23 -6.18 33.73
C PRO A 431 -1.14 -6.04 34.79
N THR A 432 -1.19 -5.00 35.63
CA THR A 432 -0.21 -4.77 36.69
C THR A 432 -0.28 -5.84 37.77
N LEU A 433 -1.50 -6.19 38.21
CA LEU A 433 -1.72 -7.26 39.18
C LEU A 433 -1.20 -8.61 38.66
N LEU A 434 -1.50 -8.94 37.40
CA LEU A 434 -1.06 -10.17 36.77
C LEU A 434 0.47 -10.26 36.71
N LEU A 435 1.15 -9.19 36.28
CA LEU A 435 2.62 -9.22 36.24
C LEU A 435 3.23 -9.32 37.63
N ALA A 436 2.58 -8.74 38.65
CA ALA A 436 3.02 -8.89 40.03
C ALA A 436 2.88 -10.33 40.53
N THR A 437 1.76 -11.00 40.24
CA THR A 437 1.51 -12.40 40.66
C THR A 437 2.42 -13.39 39.96
N LEU A 438 2.75 -13.15 38.70
CA LEU A 438 3.59 -14.02 37.89
C LEU A 438 5.09 -13.78 38.10
N ASN A 439 5.49 -12.74 38.84
CA ASN A 439 6.90 -12.45 39.08
C ASN A 439 7.40 -13.17 40.34
N PRO A 440 8.23 -14.23 40.21
CA PRO A 440 8.70 -15.01 41.36
C PRO A 440 9.68 -14.24 42.25
N SER A 441 10.23 -13.12 41.77
CA SER A 441 11.24 -12.31 42.45
C SER A 441 10.69 -11.01 43.03
N ILE A 442 9.37 -10.86 43.11
CA ILE A 442 8.77 -9.62 43.59
C ILE A 442 9.04 -9.39 45.08
N SER A 443 9.48 -8.18 45.42
CA SER A 443 9.68 -7.80 46.83
C SER A 443 8.35 -7.44 47.50
N GLN A 444 8.25 -7.68 48.81
CA GLN A 444 7.07 -7.29 49.59
C GLN A 444 6.75 -5.80 49.46
N VAL A 445 7.77 -4.95 49.37
CA VAL A 445 7.61 -3.50 49.17
C VAL A 445 6.94 -3.20 47.82
N MET A 446 7.35 -3.89 46.75
CA MET A 446 6.73 -3.74 45.43
C MET A 446 5.29 -4.26 45.43
N TRP A 447 5.04 -5.41 46.06
CA TRP A 447 3.70 -5.97 46.21
C TRP A 447 2.74 -4.99 46.90
N ASN A 448 3.18 -4.38 48.01
CA ASN A 448 2.38 -3.39 48.73
C ASN A 448 2.06 -2.16 47.85
N LYS A 449 3.00 -1.72 47.00
CA LYS A 449 2.75 -0.63 46.04
C LYS A 449 1.71 -1.01 44.99
N VAL A 450 1.76 -2.24 44.48
CA VAL A 450 0.76 -2.74 43.51
C VAL A 450 -0.63 -2.77 44.13
N ILE A 451 -0.77 -3.27 45.36
CA ILE A 451 -2.05 -3.27 46.07
C ILE A 451 -2.56 -1.85 46.30
N ALA A 452 -1.70 -0.93 46.73
CA ALA A 452 -2.07 0.48 46.94
C ALA A 452 -2.48 1.22 45.65
N MET A 453 -2.18 0.69 44.46
CA MET A 453 -2.64 1.24 43.19
C MET A 453 -4.02 0.74 42.76
N LEU A 454 -4.48 -0.38 43.34
CA LEU A 454 -5.74 -1.04 42.99
C LEU A 454 -6.88 -0.73 43.98
N VAL A 455 -6.52 -0.21 45.16
CA VAL A 455 -7.43 0.32 46.18
C VAL A 455 -7.57 1.82 45.97
#